data_AF-A0A4Y8CAU9-F1
#
_entry.id   AF-A0A4Y8CAU9-F1
#
_cell.length_a   1.000
_cell.length_b   1.000
_cell.length_c   1.000
_cell.angle_alpha   90.00
_cell.angle_beta   90.00
_cell.angle_gamma   90.00
#
_symmetry.space_group_name_H-M   'P 1'
#
loop_
_entity.id
_entity.type
_entity.pdbx_description
1 polymer ?
#
loop_
_entity_poly.entity_id
_entity_poly.type
_entity_poly.pdbx_seq_one_letter_code
_entity_poly.pdbx_strand_id
1 'polypeptide(L)'
;PGVAEPCLEIAKDNELAYTYTNKANLVAIVSDGSAVLGLGNIGAQASKPVMEGKACLFKKFANVNAYDIEINVHSAEEIVNFCKALAPTVGGINLEDIAAPKCFEIEAALQDLGIPVMHDDQHGTAIISTAGLMNAMEISGKKFKDIKVVVSGAGAAG
;
A
#
# COMPACT_ATOMS: atom_id res chain seq x y z
N PRO A 1 -5.38 24.62 27.32
CA PRO A 1 -6.21 23.40 27.44
C PRO A 1 -5.33 22.17 27.19
N GLY A 2 -5.63 21.00 27.77
CA GLY A 2 -4.68 19.87 27.83
C GLY A 2 -4.15 19.36 26.48
N VAL A 3 -4.97 19.35 25.41
CA VAL A 3 -4.54 18.89 24.07
C VAL A 3 -3.49 19.79 23.42
N ALA A 4 -3.31 21.03 23.89
CA ALA A 4 -2.34 21.95 23.33
C ALA A 4 -0.89 21.52 23.61
N GLU A 5 -0.63 20.82 24.72
CA GLU A 5 0.72 20.38 25.10
C GLU A 5 1.35 19.45 24.06
N PRO A 6 0.74 18.31 23.66
CA PRO A 6 1.32 17.47 22.61
C PRO A 6 1.44 18.18 21.27
N CYS A 7 0.54 19.13 20.93
CA CYS A 7 0.66 19.94 19.73
C CYS A 7 1.90 20.84 19.75
N LEU A 8 2.19 21.47 20.89
CA LEU A 8 3.38 22.33 21.06
C LEU A 8 4.68 21.53 21.05
N GLU A 9 4.68 20.30 21.58
CA GLU A 9 5.83 19.41 21.51
C GLU A 9 6.06 18.92 20.07
N ILE A 10 5.01 18.49 19.35
CA ILE A 10 5.13 18.08 17.94
C ILE A 10 5.60 19.24 17.05
N ALA A 11 5.16 20.48 17.34
CA ALA A 11 5.61 21.65 16.59
C ALA A 11 7.12 21.94 16.74
N LYS A 12 7.76 21.43 17.80
CA LYS A 12 9.22 21.52 18.00
C LYS A 12 9.94 20.34 17.33
N ASP A 13 9.33 19.16 17.38
CA ASP A 13 9.86 17.92 16.80
C ASP A 13 8.73 17.05 16.23
N ASN A 14 8.66 16.97 14.90
CA ASN A 14 7.62 16.23 14.20
C ASN A 14 7.65 14.72 14.48
N GLU A 15 8.80 14.16 14.89
CA GLU A 15 8.91 12.74 15.23
C GLU A 15 8.07 12.37 16.46
N LEU A 16 7.79 13.35 17.33
CA LEU A 16 6.91 13.15 18.48
C LEU A 16 5.46 12.85 18.06
N ALA A 17 5.09 13.03 16.78
CA ALA A 17 3.82 12.56 16.26
C ALA A 17 3.68 11.04 16.39
N TYR A 18 4.77 10.27 16.28
CA TYR A 18 4.76 8.82 16.51
C TYR A 18 4.51 8.45 17.99
N THR A 19 4.81 9.36 18.92
CA THR A 19 4.64 9.12 20.36
C THR A 19 3.27 9.58 20.86
N TYR A 20 2.83 10.78 20.45
CA TYR A 20 1.63 11.42 20.99
C TYR A 20 0.37 11.21 20.16
N THR A 21 0.46 10.53 19.01
CA THR A 21 -0.68 10.26 18.13
C THR A 21 -0.74 8.78 17.74
N ASN A 22 -1.77 8.39 17.00
CA ASN A 22 -1.89 7.05 16.46
C ASN A 22 -1.03 6.80 15.19
N LYS A 23 -0.28 7.80 14.69
CA LYS A 23 0.55 7.71 13.47
C LYS A 23 1.42 6.45 13.44
N ALA A 24 2.00 6.05 14.58
CA ALA A 24 2.87 4.87 14.69
C ALA A 24 2.20 3.52 14.32
N ASN A 25 0.87 3.44 14.34
CA ASN A 25 0.13 2.23 13.99
C ASN A 25 -0.94 2.48 12.93
N LEU A 26 -0.88 3.61 12.21
CA LEU A 26 -1.89 4.02 11.24
C LEU A 26 -1.37 3.87 9.81
N VAL A 27 -2.06 3.08 9.00
CA VAL A 27 -1.80 2.91 7.56
C VAL A 27 -2.97 3.46 6.75
N ALA A 28 -2.68 4.16 5.66
CA ALA A 28 -3.70 4.51 4.66
C ALA A 28 -3.69 3.48 3.54
N ILE A 29 -4.85 2.91 3.23
CA ILE A 29 -5.07 2.08 2.04
C ILE A 29 -5.64 3.01 0.98
N VAL A 30 -4.84 3.34 -0.04
CA VAL A 30 -5.20 4.34 -1.05
C VAL A 30 -5.47 3.65 -2.38
N SER A 31 -6.65 3.90 -2.95
CA SER A 31 -7.05 3.42 -4.27
C SER A 31 -7.81 4.49 -5.02
N ASP A 32 -7.70 4.50 -6.35
CA ASP A 32 -8.59 5.27 -7.23
C ASP A 32 -9.69 4.39 -7.88
N GLY A 33 -9.69 3.08 -7.57
CA GLY A 33 -10.62 2.11 -8.11
C GLY A 33 -10.42 1.79 -9.59
N SER A 34 -9.22 2.04 -10.14
CA SER A 34 -8.94 1.83 -11.56
C SER A 34 -8.62 0.38 -11.94
N ALA A 35 -8.32 -0.50 -10.99
CA ALA A 35 -8.03 -1.91 -11.24
C ALA A 35 -8.56 -2.83 -10.13
N VAL A 36 -9.82 -2.67 -9.75
CA VAL A 36 -10.40 -3.42 -8.63
C VAL A 36 -10.56 -4.89 -8.96
N LEU A 37 -9.78 -5.76 -8.31
CA LEU A 37 -9.82 -7.21 -8.50
C LEU A 37 -9.74 -7.58 -10.01
N GLY A 38 -10.65 -8.42 -10.49
CA GLY A 38 -10.84 -8.71 -11.92
C GLY A 38 -11.91 -7.85 -12.61
N LEU A 39 -12.44 -6.82 -11.94
CA LEU A 39 -13.52 -5.98 -12.44
C LEU A 39 -13.01 -4.80 -13.26
N GLY A 40 -11.72 -4.48 -13.14
CA GLY A 40 -11.09 -3.37 -13.83
C GLY A 40 -11.47 -2.02 -13.23
N ASN A 41 -11.62 -1.01 -14.08
CA ASN A 41 -11.94 0.34 -13.62
C ASN A 41 -13.45 0.47 -13.33
N ILE A 42 -13.79 0.42 -12.05
CA ILE A 42 -15.16 0.60 -11.55
C ILE A 42 -15.30 1.89 -10.72
N GLY A 43 -14.20 2.63 -10.54
CA GLY A 43 -14.15 3.91 -9.85
C GLY A 43 -14.08 3.80 -8.32
N ALA A 44 -13.68 4.92 -7.71
CA ALA A 44 -13.44 5.06 -6.28
C ALA A 44 -14.56 4.49 -5.40
N GLN A 45 -15.81 4.93 -5.56
CA GLN A 45 -16.90 4.50 -4.67
C GLN A 45 -17.16 2.99 -4.75
N ALA A 46 -17.03 2.38 -5.93
CA ALA A 46 -17.27 0.96 -6.10
C ALA A 46 -16.12 0.09 -5.58
N SER A 47 -14.90 0.65 -5.46
CA SER A 47 -13.73 -0.02 -4.86
C SER A 47 -13.81 -0.13 -3.34
N LYS A 48 -14.58 0.74 -2.68
CA LYS A 48 -14.66 0.88 -1.23
C LYS A 48 -14.83 -0.44 -0.45
N PRO A 49 -15.73 -1.36 -0.83
CA PRO A 49 -15.87 -2.62 -0.09
C PRO A 49 -14.59 -3.47 -0.07
N VAL A 50 -13.78 -3.41 -1.13
CA VAL A 50 -12.49 -4.11 -1.18
C VAL A 50 -11.49 -3.46 -0.23
N MET A 51 -11.43 -2.13 -0.22
CA MET A 51 -10.53 -1.36 0.65
C MET A 51 -10.88 -1.53 2.14
N GLU A 52 -12.17 -1.48 2.50
CA GLU A 52 -12.65 -1.78 3.86
C GLU A 52 -12.30 -3.23 4.27
N GLY A 53 -12.46 -4.17 3.33
CA GLY A 53 -12.04 -5.56 3.50
C GLY A 53 -10.55 -5.65 3.84
N LYS A 54 -9.69 -4.97 3.09
CA LYS A 54 -8.24 -4.90 3.38
C LYS A 54 -7.96 -4.28 4.74
N ALA A 55 -8.62 -3.19 5.11
CA ALA A 55 -8.45 -2.59 6.44
C ALA A 55 -8.79 -3.59 7.57
N CYS A 56 -9.85 -4.39 7.39
CA CYS A 56 -10.18 -5.46 8.33
C CYS A 56 -9.07 -6.52 8.43
N LEU A 57 -8.41 -6.88 7.31
CA LEU A 57 -7.30 -7.84 7.30
C LEU A 57 -6.06 -7.29 8.04
N PHE A 58 -5.68 -6.03 7.78
CA PHE A 58 -4.60 -5.34 8.50
C PHE A 58 -4.83 -5.40 10.03
N LYS A 59 -6.06 -5.11 10.46
CA LYS A 59 -6.40 -5.16 11.88
C LYS A 59 -6.41 -6.58 12.43
N LYS A 60 -7.03 -7.52 11.73
CA LYS A 60 -7.25 -8.89 12.20
C LYS A 60 -5.96 -9.69 12.32
N PHE A 61 -5.05 -9.55 11.35
CA PHE A 61 -3.86 -10.39 11.26
C PHE A 61 -2.60 -9.74 11.83
N ALA A 62 -2.52 -8.40 11.84
CA ALA A 62 -1.32 -7.69 12.28
C ALA A 62 -1.58 -6.62 13.36
N ASN A 63 -2.83 -6.44 13.81
CA ASN A 63 -3.23 -5.39 14.75
C ASN A 63 -2.89 -3.95 14.29
N VAL A 64 -2.74 -3.75 12.97
CA VAL A 64 -2.50 -2.43 12.37
C VAL A 64 -3.84 -1.71 12.22
N ASN A 65 -3.89 -0.43 12.59
CA ASN A 65 -5.07 0.39 12.29
C ASN A 65 -4.94 0.88 10.86
N ALA A 66 -5.93 0.62 10.03
CA ALA A 66 -5.95 1.06 8.64
C ALA A 66 -7.23 1.83 8.35
N TYR A 67 -7.12 2.87 7.52
CA TYR A 67 -8.25 3.54 6.90
C TYR A 67 -8.17 3.39 5.39
N ASP A 68 -9.31 3.03 4.82
CA ASP A 68 -9.57 3.01 3.40
C ASP A 68 -9.83 4.43 2.88
N ILE A 69 -9.16 4.77 1.78
CA ILE A 69 -9.18 6.11 1.18
C ILE A 69 -9.32 5.96 -0.34
N GLU A 70 -10.56 6.04 -0.79
CA GLU A 70 -10.90 6.02 -2.21
C GLU A 70 -10.88 7.43 -2.79
N ILE A 71 -9.90 7.72 -3.66
CA ILE A 71 -9.70 9.04 -4.24
C ILE A 71 -10.25 9.11 -5.66
N ASN A 72 -11.08 10.12 -5.94
CA ASN A 72 -11.61 10.36 -7.28
C ASN A 72 -10.69 11.30 -8.08
N VAL A 73 -9.50 10.80 -8.41
CA VAL A 73 -8.49 11.46 -9.26
C VAL A 73 -8.05 10.49 -10.35
N HIS A 74 -7.47 10.99 -11.44
CA HIS A 74 -7.23 10.16 -12.62
C HIS A 74 -5.77 10.15 -13.09
N SER A 75 -4.98 11.16 -12.75
CA SER A 75 -3.56 11.22 -13.10
C SER A 75 -2.66 10.66 -11.99
N ALA A 76 -1.50 10.14 -12.38
CA ALA A 76 -0.46 9.72 -11.44
C ALA A 76 -0.02 10.87 -10.53
N GLU A 77 0.14 12.07 -11.10
CA GLU A 77 0.53 13.28 -10.39
C GLU A 77 -0.46 13.64 -9.26
N GLU A 78 -1.77 13.61 -9.53
CA GLU A 78 -2.78 13.89 -8.51
C GLU A 78 -2.72 12.89 -7.35
N ILE A 79 -2.54 11.60 -7.66
CA ILE A 79 -2.41 10.54 -6.65
C ILE A 79 -1.15 10.75 -5.81
N VAL A 80 -0.01 11.02 -6.46
CA VAL A 80 1.27 11.29 -5.78
C VAL A 80 1.15 12.52 -4.88
N ASN A 81 0.55 13.60 -5.37
CA ASN A 81 0.34 14.82 -4.60
C ASN A 81 -0.59 14.59 -3.39
N PHE A 82 -1.65 13.80 -3.58
CA PHE A 82 -2.53 13.38 -2.50
C PHE A 82 -1.78 12.59 -1.42
N CYS A 83 -1.03 11.55 -1.80
CA CYS A 83 -0.24 10.74 -0.88
C CYS A 83 0.81 11.58 -0.12
N LYS A 84 1.47 12.53 -0.81
CA LYS A 84 2.40 13.47 -0.19
C LYS A 84 1.73 14.36 0.86
N ALA A 85 0.55 14.89 0.54
CA ALA A 85 -0.23 15.71 1.48
C ALA A 85 -0.75 14.90 2.68
N LEU A 86 -1.05 13.61 2.47
CA LEU A 86 -1.54 12.70 3.51
C LEU A 86 -0.44 12.22 4.48
N ALA A 87 0.82 12.15 4.02
CA ALA A 87 1.93 11.54 4.74
C ALA A 87 2.10 11.98 6.21
N PRO A 88 1.88 13.25 6.61
CA PRO A 88 1.96 13.64 8.03
C PRO A 88 0.99 12.87 8.94
N THR A 89 -0.16 12.43 8.42
CA THR A 89 -1.22 11.75 9.20
C THR A 89 -0.90 10.29 9.50
N VAL A 90 -0.22 9.58 8.60
CA VAL A 90 -0.09 8.11 8.64
C VAL A 90 1.35 7.65 8.82
N GLY A 91 1.54 6.47 9.40
CA GLY A 91 2.84 5.82 9.53
C GLY A 91 3.26 5.01 8.30
N GLY A 92 2.34 4.77 7.35
CA GLY A 92 2.62 4.13 6.08
C GLY A 92 1.45 4.24 5.10
N ILE A 93 1.72 4.01 3.82
CA ILE A 93 0.72 4.00 2.73
C ILE A 93 0.78 2.65 2.01
N ASN A 94 -0.37 2.01 1.89
CA ASN A 94 -0.61 0.84 1.07
C ASN A 94 -1.37 1.27 -0.19
N LEU A 95 -0.71 1.28 -1.35
CA LEU A 95 -1.36 1.52 -2.63
C LEU A 95 -2.08 0.24 -3.08
N GLU A 96 -3.30 0.41 -3.59
CA GLU A 96 -4.19 -0.71 -3.82
C GLU A 96 -5.05 -0.55 -5.08
N ASP A 97 -5.19 -1.60 -5.88
CA ASP A 97 -6.11 -1.65 -7.03
C ASP A 97 -5.94 -0.45 -7.99
N ILE A 98 -4.68 -0.03 -8.23
CA ILE A 98 -4.32 1.04 -9.17
C ILE A 98 -3.80 0.42 -10.48
N ALA A 99 -4.39 0.81 -11.60
CA ALA A 99 -4.07 0.21 -12.90
C ALA A 99 -2.60 0.43 -13.33
N ALA A 100 -2.01 -0.59 -13.95
CA ALA A 100 -0.79 -0.44 -14.72
C ALA A 100 -1.06 0.36 -16.02
N PRO A 101 -0.08 1.14 -16.53
CA PRO A 101 1.28 1.29 -16.03
C PRO A 101 1.45 2.39 -14.96
N LYS A 102 0.42 3.17 -14.65
CA LYS A 102 0.56 4.34 -13.75
C LYS A 102 0.93 3.95 -12.31
N CYS A 103 0.55 2.77 -11.84
CA CYS A 103 0.91 2.30 -10.50
C CYS A 103 2.43 2.29 -10.27
N PHE A 104 3.23 1.96 -11.29
CA PHE A 104 4.69 1.97 -11.22
C PHE A 104 5.26 3.37 -11.02
N GLU A 105 4.74 4.35 -11.78
CA GLU A 105 5.15 5.76 -11.66
C GLU A 105 4.79 6.32 -10.28
N ILE A 106 3.58 6.04 -9.81
CA ILE A 106 3.09 6.50 -8.51
C ILE A 106 3.96 5.96 -7.38
N GLU A 107 4.19 4.64 -7.35
CA GLU A 107 4.97 4.02 -6.27
C GLU A 107 6.43 4.51 -6.28
N ALA A 108 7.06 4.60 -7.46
CA ALA A 108 8.42 5.10 -7.60
C ALA A 108 8.55 6.55 -7.09
N ALA A 109 7.58 7.41 -7.40
CA ALA A 109 7.57 8.82 -6.99
C ALA A 109 7.31 9.02 -5.47
N LEU A 110 6.91 7.95 -4.76
CA LEU A 110 6.56 7.99 -3.34
C LEU A 110 7.59 7.30 -2.43
N GLN A 111 8.68 6.75 -2.97
CA GLN A 111 9.68 6.04 -2.15
C GLN A 111 10.44 6.94 -1.17
N ASP A 112 10.64 8.22 -1.49
CA ASP A 112 11.38 9.18 -0.65
C ASP A 112 10.47 10.01 0.28
N LEU A 113 9.28 9.51 0.62
CA LEU A 113 8.25 10.25 1.37
C LEU A 113 8.54 10.39 2.87
N GLY A 114 9.53 9.66 3.40
CA GLY A 114 9.84 9.61 4.84
C GLY A 114 8.94 8.65 5.64
N ILE A 115 7.99 7.99 4.98
CA ILE A 115 7.21 6.86 5.50
C ILE A 115 7.22 5.72 4.47
N PRO A 116 7.07 4.45 4.88
CA PRO A 116 6.98 3.34 3.93
C PRO A 116 5.75 3.46 3.04
N VAL A 117 5.96 3.22 1.74
CA VAL A 117 4.91 3.14 0.71
C VAL A 117 5.11 1.83 -0.04
N MET A 118 4.06 1.03 -0.15
CA MET A 118 4.08 -0.27 -0.83
C MET A 118 2.79 -0.45 -1.63
N HIS A 119 2.92 -0.94 -2.86
CA HIS A 119 1.81 -1.42 -3.66
C HIS A 119 1.61 -2.92 -3.48
N ASP A 120 0.48 -3.33 -2.89
CA ASP A 120 0.27 -4.74 -2.52
C ASP A 120 0.13 -5.65 -3.76
N ASP A 121 -0.60 -5.21 -4.78
CA ASP A 121 -0.79 -6.02 -6.00
C ASP A 121 0.52 -6.34 -6.73
N GLN A 122 1.56 -5.51 -6.55
CA GLN A 122 2.90 -5.74 -7.10
C GLN A 122 3.72 -6.60 -6.14
N HIS A 123 4.11 -6.00 -5.00
CA HIS A 123 5.09 -6.58 -4.10
C HIS A 123 4.51 -7.68 -3.22
N GLY A 124 3.27 -7.53 -2.75
CA GLY A 124 2.57 -8.57 -1.98
C GLY A 124 2.40 -9.85 -2.80
N THR A 125 1.95 -9.71 -4.05
CA THR A 125 1.85 -10.83 -4.99
C THR A 125 3.21 -11.49 -5.27
N ALA A 126 4.26 -10.70 -5.49
CA ALA A 126 5.60 -11.23 -5.72
C ALA A 126 6.17 -11.98 -4.50
N ILE A 127 5.96 -11.46 -3.28
CA ILE A 127 6.41 -12.09 -2.03
C ILE A 127 5.75 -13.46 -1.86
N ILE A 128 4.42 -13.54 -1.94
CA ILE A 128 3.70 -14.80 -1.69
C ILE A 128 3.93 -15.82 -2.81
N SER A 129 4.04 -15.36 -4.06
CA SER A 129 4.35 -16.24 -5.21
C SER A 129 5.75 -16.81 -5.11
N THR A 130 6.73 -15.99 -4.69
CA THR A 130 8.11 -16.44 -4.46
C THR A 130 8.18 -17.43 -3.31
N ALA A 131 7.48 -17.17 -2.19
CA ALA A 131 7.40 -18.11 -1.07
C ALA A 131 6.80 -19.46 -1.50
N GLY A 132 5.73 -19.45 -2.30
CA GLY A 132 5.16 -20.66 -2.90
C GLY A 132 6.15 -21.41 -3.79
N LEU A 133 6.89 -20.69 -4.63
CA LEU A 133 7.92 -21.27 -5.48
C LEU A 133 9.06 -21.88 -4.64
N MET A 134 9.53 -21.19 -3.59
CA MET A 134 10.55 -21.72 -2.66
C MET A 134 10.14 -23.08 -2.08
N ASN A 135 8.90 -23.19 -1.60
CA ASN A 135 8.39 -24.45 -1.07
C ASN A 135 8.31 -25.54 -2.18
N ALA A 136 7.90 -25.19 -3.39
CA ALA A 136 7.88 -26.12 -4.51
C ALA A 136 9.29 -26.61 -4.91
N MET A 137 10.29 -25.74 -4.82
CA MET A 137 11.70 -26.09 -5.07
C MET A 137 12.22 -27.07 -4.03
N GLU A 138 11.89 -26.85 -2.76
CA GLU A 138 12.23 -27.77 -1.67
C GLU A 138 11.59 -29.14 -1.86
N ILE A 139 10.27 -29.19 -2.08
CA ILE A 139 9.51 -30.44 -2.26
C ILE A 139 10.02 -31.24 -3.47
N SER A 140 10.37 -30.56 -4.56
CA SER A 140 10.85 -31.21 -5.79
C SER A 140 12.35 -31.50 -5.79
N GLY A 141 13.09 -31.06 -4.77
CA GLY A 141 14.56 -31.22 -4.68
C GLY A 141 15.34 -30.47 -5.77
N LYS A 142 14.73 -29.47 -6.42
CA LYS A 142 15.35 -28.69 -7.50
C LYS A 142 16.03 -27.44 -6.94
N LYS A 143 17.00 -26.88 -7.67
CA LYS A 143 17.60 -25.57 -7.35
C LYS A 143 17.06 -24.49 -8.30
N PHE A 144 16.93 -23.26 -7.82
CA PHE A 144 16.43 -22.12 -8.60
C PHE A 144 17.18 -21.89 -9.91
N LYS A 145 18.50 -22.09 -9.91
CA LYS A 145 19.33 -21.95 -11.11
C LYS A 145 19.06 -22.99 -12.21
N ASP A 146 18.35 -24.07 -11.88
CA ASP A 146 18.13 -25.22 -12.76
C ASP A 146 16.70 -25.22 -13.37
N ILE A 147 15.86 -24.23 -13.04
CA ILE A 147 14.50 -24.12 -13.57
C ILE A 147 14.40 -23.05 -14.67
N LYS A 148 13.38 -23.22 -15.51
CA LYS A 148 12.92 -22.18 -16.43
C LYS A 148 11.58 -21.68 -15.93
N VAL A 149 11.47 -20.37 -15.74
CA VAL A 149 10.23 -19.71 -15.30
C VAL A 149 9.59 -19.07 -16.53
N VAL A 150 8.28 -19.29 -16.68
CA VAL A 150 7.45 -18.61 -17.67
C VAL A 150 6.46 -17.75 -16.91
N VAL A 151 6.51 -16.44 -17.12
CA VAL A 151 5.53 -15.50 -16.57
C VAL A 151 4.59 -15.10 -17.71
N SER A 152 3.29 -15.30 -17.52
CA SER A 152 2.26 -15.01 -18.53
C SER A 152 1.40 -13.82 -18.07
N GLY A 153 1.89 -12.62 -18.33
CA GLY A 153 1.29 -11.34 -17.94
C GLY A 153 2.40 -10.36 -17.57
N ALA A 154 2.31 -9.11 -18.02
CA ALA A 154 3.29 -8.04 -17.76
C ALA A 154 2.60 -6.80 -17.16
N GLY A 155 1.59 -7.04 -16.30
CA GLY A 155 0.91 -6.02 -15.52
C GLY A 155 1.58 -5.82 -14.17
N ALA A 156 0.89 -5.18 -13.23
CA ALA A 156 1.42 -4.90 -11.88
C ALA A 156 1.99 -6.16 -11.17
N ALA A 157 1.29 -7.29 -11.27
CA ALA A 157 1.64 -8.51 -10.55
C ALA A 157 2.66 -9.44 -11.26
N GLY A 158 2.80 -9.32 -12.59
CA GLY A 158 3.54 -10.28 -13.41
C GLY A 158 4.99 -9.87 -13.60
#